data_AF-A0A815V4F1-F1
#
_entry.id   AF-A0A815V4F1-F1
#
_cell.length_a   1.000
_cell.length_b   1.000
_cell.length_c   1.000
_cell.angle_alpha   90.00
_cell.angle_beta   90.00
_cell.angle_gamma   90.00
#
_symmetry.space_group_name_H-M   'P 1'
#
loop_
_entity.id
_entity.type
_entity.pdbx_description
1 polymer ?
#
loop_
_entity_poly.entity_id
_entity_poly.type
_entity_poly.pdbx_seq_one_letter_code
_entity_poly.pdbx_strand_id
1 'polypeptide(L)'
;MTDPIKWLVTRWGPDPFSGGSYSNFQVGNNDETLKKLARETHDGRVHWAGEHTNYDGTIGYVDSAFESGHREAILICKKLGQPKTMLWKNIDNSTIIVFLLILIFSLCQNILFYGIPIELPALINQLPEGWSLPAIFNL
;
A
#
# COMPACT_ATOMS: atom_id res chain seq x y z
N MET A 1 -34.93 21.72 0.66
CA MET A 1 -33.78 20.79 0.63
C MET A 1 -32.61 21.58 0.08
N THR A 2 -31.45 21.55 0.72
CA THR A 2 -30.25 22.27 0.25
C THR A 2 -29.31 21.30 -0.46
N ASP A 3 -28.76 21.74 -1.60
CA ASP A 3 -27.82 20.94 -2.40
C ASP A 3 -26.42 20.88 -1.77
N PRO A 4 -25.63 19.83 -2.05
CA PRO A 4 -24.27 19.68 -1.52
C PRO A 4 -23.34 20.80 -2.01
N ILE A 5 -22.56 21.36 -1.09
CA ILE A 5 -21.60 22.45 -1.39
C ILE A 5 -20.33 21.97 -2.11
N LYS A 6 -19.95 20.70 -1.97
CA LYS A 6 -18.79 20.05 -2.61
C LYS A 6 -19.01 18.53 -2.70
N TRP A 7 -18.45 17.91 -3.72
CA TRP A 7 -18.42 16.45 -3.89
C TRP A 7 -17.14 16.02 -4.60
N LEU A 8 -16.70 14.79 -4.32
CA LEU A 8 -15.64 14.10 -5.04
C LEU A 8 -16.14 12.69 -5.36
N VAL A 9 -15.93 12.23 -6.59
CA VAL A 9 -16.27 10.88 -7.01
C VAL A 9 -15.01 10.22 -7.52
N THR A 10 -14.57 9.16 -6.85
CA THR A 10 -13.37 8.41 -7.24
C THR A 10 -13.69 7.46 -8.40
N ARG A 11 -12.70 7.22 -9.26
CA ARG A 11 -12.79 6.27 -10.37
C ARG A 11 -11.47 5.52 -10.49
N TRP A 12 -11.29 4.52 -9.63
CA TRP A 12 -10.06 3.73 -9.53
C TRP A 12 -9.79 2.84 -10.75
N GLY A 13 -10.84 2.26 -11.35
CA GLY A 13 -10.70 1.40 -12.53
C GLY A 13 -10.00 2.07 -13.73
N PRO A 14 -10.45 3.24 -14.21
CA PRO A 14 -9.80 3.95 -15.31
C PRO A 14 -8.57 4.77 -14.91
N ASP A 15 -8.20 4.81 -13.62
CA ASP A 15 -6.99 5.52 -13.18
C ASP A 15 -5.74 4.79 -13.70
N PRO A 16 -4.88 5.43 -14.53
CA PRO A 16 -3.72 4.77 -15.11
C PRO A 16 -2.66 4.36 -14.08
N PHE A 17 -2.68 4.92 -12.86
CA PHE A 17 -1.71 4.61 -11.82
C PHE A 17 -2.19 3.54 -10.84
N SER A 18 -3.47 3.19 -10.87
CA SER A 18 -4.04 2.14 -10.00
C SER A 18 -4.59 0.96 -10.79
N GLY A 19 -5.31 1.21 -11.89
CA GLY A 19 -5.93 0.17 -12.72
C GLY A 19 -7.03 -0.63 -12.01
N GLY A 20 -7.50 -0.16 -10.85
CA GLY A 20 -8.40 -0.86 -9.94
C GLY A 20 -8.26 -0.36 -8.50
N SER A 21 -9.07 -0.90 -7.60
CA SER A 21 -8.99 -0.55 -6.17
C SER A 21 -7.91 -1.37 -5.47
N TYR A 22 -8.22 -2.63 -5.15
CA TYR A 22 -7.35 -3.51 -4.37
C TYR A 22 -7.47 -4.95 -4.86
N SER A 23 -6.46 -5.77 -4.55
CA SER A 23 -6.43 -7.17 -4.95
C SER A 23 -7.41 -8.03 -4.15
N ASN A 24 -7.90 -9.08 -4.79
CA ASN A 24 -8.69 -10.12 -4.17
C ASN A 24 -8.31 -11.47 -4.78
N PHE A 25 -8.65 -12.56 -4.08
CA PHE A 25 -8.53 -13.89 -4.64
C PHE A 25 -9.65 -14.17 -5.63
N GLN A 26 -9.30 -14.19 -6.92
CA GLN A 26 -10.17 -14.76 -7.93
C GLN A 26 -10.36 -16.27 -7.70
N VAL A 27 -11.49 -16.79 -8.18
CA VAL A 27 -11.78 -18.23 -8.12
C VAL A 27 -10.64 -19.02 -8.75
N GLY A 28 -10.07 -19.96 -8.00
CA GLY A 28 -8.95 -20.79 -8.43
C GLY A 28 -7.56 -20.28 -8.04
N ASN A 29 -7.44 -19.04 -7.55
CA ASN A 29 -6.20 -18.54 -6.96
C ASN A 29 -6.08 -18.94 -5.49
N ASN A 30 -4.83 -19.02 -5.03
CA ASN A 30 -4.45 -19.35 -3.66
C ASN A 30 -3.09 -18.71 -3.34
N ASP A 31 -2.56 -18.96 -2.15
CA ASP A 31 -1.30 -18.37 -1.66
C ASP A 31 -0.11 -18.63 -2.59
N GLU A 32 -0.09 -19.72 -3.38
CA GLU A 32 0.96 -19.95 -4.37
C GLU A 32 0.95 -18.89 -5.49
N THR A 33 -0.20 -18.29 -5.77
CA THR A 33 -0.31 -17.15 -6.70
C THR A 33 0.41 -15.94 -6.12
N LEU A 34 0.20 -15.64 -4.83
CA LEU A 34 0.88 -14.53 -4.15
C LEU A 34 2.39 -14.77 -4.05
N LYS A 35 2.82 -16.01 -3.76
CA LYS A 35 4.25 -16.38 -3.76
C LYS A 35 4.89 -16.22 -5.13
N LYS A 36 4.15 -16.47 -6.21
CA LYS A 36 4.63 -16.20 -7.58
C LYS A 36 4.75 -14.70 -7.85
N LEU A 37 3.79 -13.89 -7.43
CA LEU A 37 3.84 -12.42 -7.57
C LEU A 37 4.97 -11.79 -6.75
N ALA A 38 5.20 -12.29 -5.54
CA ALA A 38 6.27 -11.81 -4.67
C ALA A 38 7.68 -12.27 -5.08
N ARG A 39 7.78 -13.21 -6.03
CA ARG A 39 9.07 -13.82 -6.38
C ARG A 39 9.97 -12.79 -7.05
N GLU A 40 11.19 -12.68 -6.52
CA GLU A 40 12.23 -11.87 -7.15
C GLU A 40 12.48 -12.26 -8.61
N THR A 41 12.80 -11.27 -9.44
CA THR A 41 13.06 -11.46 -10.88
C THR A 41 14.43 -10.94 -11.27
N HIS A 42 14.87 -11.22 -12.49
CA HIS A 42 16.15 -10.74 -13.03
C HIS A 42 17.35 -11.14 -12.15
N ASP A 43 17.44 -12.42 -11.76
CA ASP A 43 18.48 -12.97 -10.88
C ASP A 43 18.52 -12.28 -9.49
N GLY A 44 17.33 -11.97 -8.99
CA GLY A 44 17.12 -11.28 -7.72
C GLY A 44 17.59 -9.82 -7.71
N ARG A 45 17.69 -9.18 -8.88
CA ARG A 45 17.96 -7.73 -8.96
C ARG A 45 16.69 -6.91 -8.79
N VAL A 46 15.53 -7.51 -9.06
CA VAL A 46 14.23 -6.86 -8.96
C VAL A 46 13.39 -7.59 -7.91
N HIS A 47 12.95 -6.83 -6.91
CA HIS A 47 12.11 -7.27 -5.80
C HIS A 47 10.70 -6.69 -5.95
N TRP A 48 9.69 -7.42 -5.49
CA TRP A 48 8.29 -7.03 -5.62
C TRP A 48 7.65 -6.90 -4.23
N ALA A 49 7.06 -5.73 -3.98
CA ALA A 49 6.35 -5.40 -2.76
C ALA A 49 5.02 -4.72 -3.11
N GLY A 50 4.13 -4.62 -2.13
CA GLY A 50 2.78 -4.10 -2.28
C GLY A 50 1.74 -5.11 -1.81
N GLU A 51 0.52 -4.64 -1.60
CA GLU A 51 -0.56 -5.45 -0.99
C GLU A 51 -0.78 -6.78 -1.71
N HIS A 52 -0.65 -6.79 -3.04
CA HIS A 52 -0.85 -7.93 -3.91
C HIS A 52 0.27 -9.00 -3.84
N THR A 53 1.30 -8.78 -3.02
CA THR A 53 2.47 -9.67 -2.87
C THR A 53 2.59 -10.26 -1.46
N ASN A 54 1.62 -10.01 -0.57
CA ASN A 54 1.71 -10.44 0.82
C ASN A 54 1.19 -11.88 1.02
N TYR A 55 2.03 -12.87 0.75
CA TYR A 55 1.66 -14.29 0.86
C TYR A 55 1.68 -14.85 2.29
N ASP A 56 2.12 -14.08 3.28
CA ASP A 56 2.21 -14.47 4.70
C ASP A 56 1.27 -13.64 5.59
N GLY A 57 0.31 -12.95 4.96
CA GLY A 57 -0.65 -12.08 5.63
C GLY A 57 -1.92 -11.89 4.80
N THR A 58 -2.61 -10.77 5.01
CA THR A 58 -3.80 -10.39 4.24
C THR A 58 -3.42 -9.77 2.90
N ILE A 59 -4.39 -9.65 1.97
CA ILE A 59 -4.27 -8.90 0.71
C ILE A 59 -5.36 -7.82 0.65
N GLY A 60 -5.11 -6.78 -0.13
CA GLY A 60 -6.04 -5.68 -0.34
C GLY A 60 -6.05 -4.63 0.76
N TYR A 61 -5.08 -4.67 1.68
CA TYR A 61 -5.00 -3.75 2.82
C TYR A 61 -3.67 -3.00 2.86
N VAL A 62 -3.67 -1.90 3.61
CA VAL A 62 -2.50 -1.01 3.77
C VAL A 62 -1.39 -1.68 4.57
N ASP A 63 -1.73 -2.44 5.61
CA ASP A 63 -0.77 -3.22 6.39
C ASP A 63 -0.10 -4.30 5.54
N SER A 64 -0.82 -4.95 4.62
CA SER A 64 -0.24 -5.89 3.66
C SER A 64 0.84 -5.26 2.76
N ALA A 65 0.60 -4.02 2.30
CA ALA A 65 1.59 -3.26 1.54
C ALA A 65 2.82 -2.91 2.39
N PHE A 66 2.60 -2.56 3.65
CA PHE A 66 3.68 -2.28 4.59
C PHE A 66 4.53 -3.54 4.89
N GLU A 67 3.90 -4.65 5.23
CA GLU A 67 4.54 -5.92 5.57
C GLU A 67 5.40 -6.45 4.42
N SER A 68 4.85 -6.46 3.21
CA SER A 68 5.58 -6.87 2.01
C SER A 68 6.75 -5.92 1.70
N GLY A 69 6.59 -4.61 1.88
CA GLY A 69 7.68 -3.65 1.77
C GLY A 69 8.79 -3.90 2.78
N HIS A 70 8.44 -4.17 4.04
CA HIS A 70 9.39 -4.52 5.09
C HIS A 70 10.15 -5.81 4.77
N ARG A 71 9.44 -6.83 4.28
CA ARG A 71 10.01 -8.11 3.83
C ARG A 71 11.08 -7.89 2.76
N GLU A 72 10.74 -7.19 1.68
CA GLU A 72 11.70 -6.96 0.58
C GLU A 72 12.88 -6.09 1.01
N ALA A 73 12.66 -5.08 1.85
CA ALA A 73 13.74 -4.25 2.39
C ALA A 73 14.75 -5.09 3.20
N ILE A 74 14.28 -6.04 4.02
CA ILE A 74 15.15 -6.99 4.74
C ILE A 74 15.95 -7.85 3.76
N LEU A 75 15.30 -8.39 2.71
CA LEU A 75 15.95 -9.25 1.72
C LEU A 75 17.05 -8.50 0.96
N ILE A 76 16.77 -7.26 0.55
CA ILE A 76 17.74 -6.37 -0.11
C ILE A 76 18.92 -6.07 0.82
N CYS A 77 18.65 -5.66 2.08
CA CYS A 77 19.72 -5.41 3.04
C CYS A 77 20.60 -6.64 3.24
N LYS A 78 19.99 -7.83 3.37
CA LYS A 78 20.71 -9.10 3.50
C LYS A 78 21.58 -9.37 2.27
N LYS A 79 21.06 -9.15 1.06
CA LYS A 79 21.81 -9.34 -0.20
C LYS A 79 22.98 -8.36 -0.34
N LEU A 80 22.83 -7.14 0.15
CA LEU A 80 23.87 -6.11 0.16
C LEU A 80 24.86 -6.23 1.33
N GLY A 81 24.70 -7.23 2.22
CA GLY A 81 25.53 -7.39 3.42
C GLY A 81 25.34 -6.27 4.45
N GLN A 82 24.22 -5.53 4.39
CA GLN A 82 23.91 -4.43 5.29
C GLN A 82 23.22 -4.94 6.56
N PRO A 83 23.52 -4.37 7.74
CA PRO A 83 22.87 -4.79 8.97
C PRO A 83 21.41 -4.35 9.00
N LYS A 84 20.52 -5.19 9.55
CA LYS A 84 19.09 -4.86 9.77
C LYS A 84 18.87 -3.57 10.56
N THR A 85 19.85 -3.15 11.37
CA THR A 85 19.82 -1.88 12.11
C THR A 85 19.77 -0.65 11.19
N MET A 86 20.11 -0.78 9.91
CA MET A 86 19.96 0.30 8.93
C MET A 86 18.49 0.65 8.65
N LEU A 87 17.57 -0.32 8.68
CA LEU A 87 16.14 -0.09 8.42
C LEU A 87 15.51 0.89 9.40
N TRP A 88 16.06 0.97 10.62
CA TRP A 88 15.53 1.74 11.72
C TRP A 88 16.42 2.94 12.08
N LYS A 89 17.50 3.18 11.32
CA LYS A 89 18.48 4.24 11.63
C LYS A 89 17.98 5.65 11.32
N ASN A 90 16.93 5.77 10.50
CA ASN A 90 16.30 7.03 10.10
C ASN A 90 14.79 6.98 10.35
N ILE A 91 14.37 6.52 11.54
CA ILE A 91 12.97 6.72 11.97
C ILE A 91 12.83 8.19 12.36
N ASP A 92 12.15 8.96 11.52
CA ASP A 92 11.75 10.33 11.81
C ASP A 92 10.30 10.36 12.36
N ASN A 93 9.85 11.55 12.78
CA ASN A 93 8.51 11.72 13.33
C ASN A 93 7.41 11.33 12.32
N SER A 94 7.67 11.49 11.02
CA SER A 94 6.70 11.12 9.97
C SER A 94 6.52 9.60 9.88
N THR A 95 7.60 8.83 9.98
CA THR A 95 7.57 7.37 10.02
C THR A 95 6.77 6.87 11.23
N ILE A 96 6.96 7.45 12.41
CA ILE A 96 6.20 7.11 13.63
C ILE A 96 4.70 7.41 13.44
N ILE A 97 4.36 8.54 12.84
CA ILE A 97 2.97 8.90 12.53
C ILE A 97 2.36 7.87 11.57
N VAL A 98 3.08 7.44 10.53
CA VAL A 98 2.61 6.40 9.61
C VAL A 98 2.34 5.08 10.35
N PHE A 99 3.24 4.65 11.25
CA PHE A 99 3.01 3.46 12.08
C PHE A 99 1.78 3.59 12.98
N LEU A 100 1.61 4.74 13.64
CA LEU A 100 0.45 5.01 14.47
C LEU A 100 -0.84 5.04 13.66
N LEU A 101 -0.82 5.62 12.46
CA LEU A 101 -1.95 5.64 11.55
C LEU A 101 -2.29 4.23 11.06
N ILE A 102 -1.30 3.44 10.62
CA ILE A 102 -1.52 2.03 10.25
C ILE A 102 -2.15 1.27 11.40
N LEU A 103 -1.64 1.43 12.63
CA LEU A 103 -2.17 0.76 13.82
C LEU A 103 -3.60 1.22 14.14
N ILE A 104 -3.87 2.53 14.09
CA ILE A 104 -5.22 3.10 14.29
C ILE A 104 -6.18 2.59 13.21
N PHE A 105 -5.77 2.58 11.93
CA PHE A 105 -6.62 2.15 10.83
C PHE A 105 -6.87 0.64 10.84
N SER A 106 -5.87 -0.21 11.14
CA SER A 106 -6.07 -1.65 11.33
C SER A 106 -6.93 -1.97 12.56
N LEU A 107 -6.87 -1.16 13.63
CA LEU A 107 -7.79 -1.30 14.78
C LEU A 107 -9.21 -0.80 14.46
N CYS A 108 -9.34 0.24 13.64
CA CYS A 108 -10.63 0.79 13.21
C CYS A 108 -11.37 -0.06 12.17
N GLN A 109 -10.71 -1.02 11.51
CA GLN A 109 -11.37 -1.98 10.59
C GLN A 109 -12.47 -2.82 11.26
N ASN A 110 -12.54 -2.84 12.60
CA ASN A 110 -13.61 -3.49 13.36
C ASN A 110 -14.64 -2.53 14.00
N ILE A 111 -14.59 -1.22 13.75
CA ILE A 111 -15.61 -0.30 14.28
C ILE A 111 -16.73 -0.17 13.25
N LEU A 112 -17.73 -1.05 13.36
CA LEU A 112 -19.06 -0.86 12.77
C LEU A 112 -19.68 0.43 13.34
N PHE A 113 -19.69 1.52 12.59
CA PHE A 113 -20.68 2.58 12.79
C PHE A 113 -21.87 2.31 11.87
N TYR A 114 -22.97 1.81 12.45
CA TYR A 114 -24.25 1.60 11.76
C TYR A 114 -24.24 0.71 10.49
N GLY A 115 -23.28 -0.21 10.37
CA GLY A 115 -23.30 -1.23 9.30
C GLY A 115 -22.88 -0.75 7.91
N ILE A 116 -22.18 0.39 7.81
CA ILE A 116 -21.64 0.89 6.54
C ILE A 116 -20.10 0.84 6.60
N PRO A 117 -19.42 0.09 5.71
CA PRO A 117 -17.96 0.17 5.59
C PRO A 117 -17.57 1.50 4.94
N ILE A 118 -16.78 2.31 5.65
CA ILE A 118 -16.23 3.57 5.14
C ILE A 118 -14.80 3.30 4.68
N GLU A 119 -14.57 3.28 3.36
CA GLU A 119 -13.21 3.33 2.80
C GLU A 119 -12.69 4.78 2.80
N LEU A 120 -11.39 4.96 3.12
CA LEU A 120 -10.69 6.25 3.12
C LEU A 120 -9.93 6.48 1.79
N PRO A 121 -10.57 7.04 0.75
CA PRO A 121 -9.84 7.81 -0.26
C PRO A 121 -10.16 9.31 -0.17
N ALA A 122 -10.72 9.78 0.94
CA ALA A 122 -11.20 11.17 1.06
C ALA A 122 -10.13 12.19 1.56
N LEU A 123 -8.89 11.78 1.84
CA LEU A 123 -7.97 12.60 2.66
C LEU A 123 -6.79 13.26 1.94
N ILE A 124 -6.74 13.28 0.60
CA ILE A 124 -5.77 14.13 -0.12
C ILE A 124 -6.49 14.84 -1.25
N ASN A 125 -7.09 16.00 -0.96
CA ASN A 125 -7.72 16.85 -1.97
C ASN A 125 -6.94 18.12 -2.28
N GLN A 126 -5.81 18.40 -1.61
CA GLN A 126 -4.98 19.57 -1.91
C GLN A 126 -3.50 19.29 -1.65
N LEU A 127 -2.73 19.12 -2.73
CA LEU A 127 -1.30 19.38 -2.70
C LEU A 127 -1.09 20.91 -2.74
N PRO A 128 -0.14 21.49 -1.99
CA PRO A 128 0.17 22.92 -2.08
C PRO A 128 0.56 23.32 -3.51
N GLU A 129 0.25 24.56 -3.92
CA GLU A 129 0.67 25.09 -5.23
C GLU A 129 2.18 24.86 -5.44
N GLY A 130 2.53 24.11 -6.50
CA GLY A 130 3.90 23.76 -6.86
C GLY A 130 4.30 22.29 -6.68
N TRP A 131 3.43 21.43 -6.14
CA TRP A 131 3.70 20.00 -6.00
C TRP A 131 3.04 19.19 -7.13
N SER A 132 3.86 18.59 -7.99
CA SER A 132 3.45 17.58 -8.98
C SER A 132 4.06 16.23 -8.60
N LEU A 133 3.26 15.16 -8.62
CA LEU A 133 3.79 13.79 -8.56
C LEU A 133 4.70 13.59 -9.79
N PRO A 134 5.93 13.05 -9.62
CA PRO A 134 6.85 12.91 -10.73
C PRO A 134 6.29 11.97 -11.79
N ALA A 135 6.08 12.51 -13.00
CA ALA A 135 5.88 11.73 -14.21
C ALA A 135 7.19 11.02 -14.57
N ILE A 136 7.27 9.71 -14.36
CA ILE A 136 8.31 8.83 -14.88
C ILE A 136 7.57 7.49 -15.14
N PHE A 137 7.28 7.04 -16.37
CA PHE A 137 8.12 6.97 -17.56
C PHE A 137 7.33 7.31 -18.84
N ASN A 138 7.94 8.13 -19.70
CA ASN A 138 7.73 8.07 -21.14
C ASN A 138 8.44 6.83 -21.67
N LEU A 139 7.70 5.81 -22.10
CA LEU A 139 8.06 4.84 -23.14
C LEU A 139 6.76 4.33 -23.79
#